data_AF-A0ABD5YI25-F1
#
_entry.id   AF-A0ABD5YI25-F1
#
_cell.length_a   1.000
_cell.length_b   1.000
_cell.length_c   1.000
_cell.angle_alpha   90.00
_cell.angle_beta   90.00
_cell.angle_gamma   90.00
#
_symmetry.space_group_name_H-M   'P 1'
#
loop_
_entity.id
_entity.type
_entity.pdbx_description
1 polymer ?
#
loop_
_entity_poly.entity_id
_entity_poly.type
_entity_poly.pdbx_seq_one_letter_code
_entity_poly.pdbx_strand_id
1 'polypeptide(L)'
;MTGPHSRRRFLAGAVPVALAGCLVAESDEGPEPADATVADTSGDGDAAGDDPTQAGTTNETEATGNASETERLPAGIEIERVDVVRLVESDLLSQIVVDVVVRNPGGATYGTLELRVDAYYEPPDDDRTYHPPRVDERSAVGREYTERTFEEFGSGTRTIEDVVIQYDADADANDSTDPDEFDFEVVVRRAEPL
;
A
#
# COMPACT_ATOMS: atom_id res chain seq x y z
N MET A 1 2.21 4.72 -36.10
CA MET A 1 1.44 3.51 -35.71
C MET A 1 2.39 2.58 -35.01
N THR A 2 2.37 2.60 -33.68
CA THR A 2 3.28 1.88 -32.80
C THR A 2 2.45 1.40 -31.63
N GLY A 3 2.26 0.08 -31.50
CA GLY A 3 1.34 -0.50 -30.52
C GLY A 3 1.99 -0.70 -29.14
N PRO A 4 1.22 -0.57 -28.05
CA PRO A 4 1.76 -0.72 -26.69
C PRO A 4 2.21 -2.16 -26.44
N HIS A 5 3.47 -2.33 -26.05
CA HIS A 5 4.08 -3.64 -25.78
C HIS A 5 3.85 -4.07 -24.33
N SER A 6 2.62 -4.48 -24.00
CA SER A 6 2.33 -5.05 -22.68
C SER A 6 3.07 -6.38 -22.47
N ARG A 7 3.96 -6.44 -21.47
CA ARG A 7 4.71 -7.66 -21.09
C ARG A 7 4.55 -7.99 -19.61
N ARG A 8 3.35 -8.40 -19.21
CA ARG A 8 3.14 -9.04 -17.90
C ARG A 8 3.76 -10.45 -17.90
N ARG A 9 4.77 -10.68 -17.06
CA ARG A 9 5.33 -12.01 -16.76
C ARG A 9 5.08 -12.35 -15.30
N PHE A 10 4.04 -13.14 -15.03
CA PHE A 10 3.82 -13.70 -13.70
C PHE A 10 4.70 -14.93 -13.50
N LEU A 11 5.60 -14.90 -12.53
CA LEU A 11 6.32 -16.07 -12.04
C LEU A 11 5.61 -16.61 -10.80
N ALA A 12 4.88 -17.72 -10.95
CA ALA A 12 4.26 -18.42 -9.85
C ALA A 12 5.30 -19.36 -9.19
N GLY A 13 5.81 -18.96 -8.02
CA GLY A 13 6.69 -19.79 -7.18
C GLY A 13 5.91 -20.41 -6.03
N ALA A 14 5.57 -21.70 -6.12
CA ALA A 14 5.00 -22.45 -5.01
C ALA A 14 6.11 -23.20 -4.25
N VAL A 15 6.27 -22.92 -2.95
CA VAL A 15 7.23 -23.62 -2.08
C VAL A 15 6.50 -24.15 -0.84
N PRO A 16 6.24 -25.46 -0.77
CA PRO A 16 5.79 -26.13 0.45
C PRO A 16 6.97 -26.87 1.11
N VAL A 17 7.39 -26.45 2.30
CA VAL A 17 8.22 -27.29 3.18
C VAL A 17 7.67 -27.21 4.59
N ALA A 18 6.99 -28.27 5.01
CA ALA A 18 6.71 -28.55 6.41
C ALA A 18 7.64 -29.69 6.85
N LEU A 19 8.41 -29.47 7.91
CA LEU A 19 9.08 -30.52 8.66
C LEU A 19 8.94 -30.26 10.15
N ALA A 20 8.15 -31.11 10.81
CA ALA A 20 8.17 -31.27 12.25
C ALA A 20 9.35 -32.16 12.64
N GLY A 21 9.95 -31.91 13.81
CA GLY A 21 11.09 -32.69 14.30
C GLY A 21 11.51 -32.27 15.70
N CYS A 22 10.82 -32.78 16.71
CA CYS A 22 11.28 -32.69 18.09
C CYS A 22 12.58 -33.49 18.25
N LEU A 23 13.58 -32.96 18.95
CA LEU A 23 14.71 -33.73 19.44
C LEU A 23 14.82 -33.56 20.96
N VAL A 24 14.88 -34.73 21.61
CA VAL A 24 14.96 -34.94 23.06
C VAL A 24 16.37 -34.61 23.57
N ALA A 25 16.46 -34.19 24.82
CA ALA A 25 17.72 -34.07 25.56
C ALA A 25 17.91 -35.29 26.49
N GLU A 26 19.08 -35.92 26.44
CA GLU A 26 19.54 -36.89 27.44
C GLU A 26 21.04 -36.66 27.74
N SER A 27 21.42 -36.83 29.01
CA SER A 27 22.79 -36.80 29.57
C SER A 27 23.48 -38.19 29.42
N ASP A 28 24.68 -38.55 29.92
CA ASP A 28 25.65 -37.96 30.88
C ASP A 28 27.07 -38.59 30.65
N GLU A 29 27.96 -38.56 31.67
CA GLU A 29 29.31 -39.18 31.81
C GLU A 29 30.46 -38.53 31.01
N GLY A 30 31.59 -38.05 31.57
CA GLY A 30 32.17 -37.95 32.93
C GLY A 30 33.71 -37.73 32.80
N PRO A 31 34.54 -37.43 33.85
CA PRO A 31 34.24 -37.33 35.29
C PRO A 31 34.80 -36.06 36.04
N GLU A 32 34.12 -35.69 37.13
CA GLU A 32 34.57 -35.37 38.52
C GLU A 32 35.99 -34.82 38.87
N PRO A 33 36.18 -34.14 40.03
CA PRO A 33 35.25 -33.41 40.93
C PRO A 33 35.85 -32.01 41.31
N ALA A 34 35.59 -31.28 42.41
CA ALA A 34 34.73 -31.39 43.61
C ALA A 34 34.47 -29.98 44.20
N ASP A 35 33.28 -29.71 44.77
CA ASP A 35 33.08 -29.32 46.18
C ASP A 35 31.57 -29.38 46.53
N ALA A 36 31.21 -29.56 47.80
CA ALA A 36 29.86 -29.98 48.22
C ALA A 36 29.19 -29.02 49.23
N THR A 37 27.85 -28.92 49.16
CA THR A 37 26.89 -28.70 50.28
C THR A 37 25.45 -28.74 49.70
N VAL A 38 24.60 -29.75 49.98
CA VAL A 38 23.70 -29.89 51.17
C VAL A 38 22.57 -28.83 51.14
N ALA A 39 21.24 -29.12 51.20
CA ALA A 39 20.49 -30.31 51.65
C ALA A 39 19.05 -30.43 51.05
N ASP A 40 18.39 -31.59 51.24
CA ASP A 40 17.01 -31.85 51.75
C ASP A 40 15.78 -30.98 51.29
N THR A 41 14.53 -31.46 51.15
CA THR A 41 13.88 -32.79 51.30
C THR A 41 12.47 -32.82 50.66
N SER A 42 11.97 -34.03 50.37
CA SER A 42 10.59 -34.54 50.52
C SER A 42 9.33 -33.68 50.21
N GLY A 43 8.44 -34.22 49.37
CA GLY A 43 7.08 -33.71 49.15
C GLY A 43 6.15 -34.71 48.43
N ASP A 44 5.48 -35.55 49.22
CA ASP A 44 4.52 -36.60 48.82
C ASP A 44 3.22 -36.01 48.21
N GLY A 45 2.52 -36.73 47.31
CA GLY A 45 1.25 -36.25 46.72
C GLY A 45 0.68 -37.11 45.58
N ASP A 46 -0.31 -37.93 45.90
CA ASP A 46 -0.83 -39.03 45.06
C ASP A 46 -2.04 -38.68 44.16
N ALA A 47 -2.28 -39.56 43.19
CA ALA A 47 -3.58 -39.93 42.58
C ALA A 47 -4.44 -38.97 41.69
N ALA A 48 -4.46 -39.32 40.39
CA ALA A 48 -5.63 -39.76 39.59
C ALA A 48 -6.77 -38.78 39.14
N GLY A 49 -7.27 -39.02 37.90
CA GLY A 49 -8.64 -38.63 37.50
C GLY A 49 -8.92 -38.51 35.99
N ASP A 50 -9.68 -39.47 35.45
CA ASP A 50 -10.62 -39.44 34.31
C ASP A 50 -10.28 -38.85 32.91
N ASP A 51 -10.40 -39.74 31.91
CA ASP A 51 -10.91 -39.48 30.55
C ASP A 51 -12.37 -39.95 30.50
N PRO A 52 -13.32 -39.20 29.90
CA PRO A 52 -14.02 -39.80 28.76
C PRO A 52 -14.39 -38.81 27.63
N THR A 53 -13.90 -39.10 26.43
CA THR A 53 -14.58 -39.03 25.12
C THR A 53 -15.84 -38.13 24.92
N GLN A 54 -15.83 -37.25 23.91
CA GLN A 54 -17.03 -37.04 23.06
C GLN A 54 -16.70 -36.57 21.63
N ALA A 55 -17.52 -37.01 20.66
CA ALA A 55 -17.33 -36.75 19.23
C ALA A 55 -18.21 -35.60 18.71
N GLY A 56 -17.75 -34.91 17.66
CA GLY A 56 -18.51 -33.84 16.98
C GLY A 56 -18.19 -33.78 15.49
N THR A 57 -19.08 -34.31 14.65
CA THR A 57 -19.08 -34.12 13.19
C THR A 57 -20.22 -33.18 12.83
N THR A 58 -19.98 -32.10 12.06
CA THR A 58 -20.76 -31.74 10.86
C THR A 58 -20.35 -30.40 10.21
N ASN A 59 -20.53 -30.37 8.89
CA ASN A 59 -20.84 -29.23 8.01
C ASN A 59 -19.77 -28.16 7.69
N GLU A 60 -19.17 -28.36 6.52
CA GLU A 60 -18.95 -27.30 5.52
C GLU A 60 -20.24 -26.47 5.29
N THR A 61 -20.14 -25.14 5.19
CA THR A 61 -20.98 -24.26 4.34
C THR A 61 -20.35 -22.85 4.25
N GLU A 62 -19.76 -22.58 3.09
CA GLU A 62 -19.79 -21.32 2.33
C GLU A 62 -19.27 -19.98 2.92
N ALA A 63 -18.25 -19.46 2.21
CA ALA A 63 -18.22 -18.10 1.65
C ALA A 63 -18.24 -16.87 2.59
N THR A 64 -17.22 -16.72 3.45
CA THR A 64 -16.71 -15.37 3.74
C THR A 64 -15.79 -14.94 2.59
N GLY A 65 -16.33 -14.17 1.66
CA GLY A 65 -15.52 -13.55 0.62
C GLY A 65 -14.49 -12.61 1.24
N ASN A 66 -13.20 -12.85 0.98
CA ASN A 66 -12.12 -11.92 1.28
C ASN A 66 -12.22 -10.69 0.36
N ALA A 67 -13.22 -9.85 0.61
CA ALA A 67 -13.13 -8.44 0.27
C ALA A 67 -12.07 -7.86 1.20
N SER A 68 -10.80 -7.87 0.76
CA SER A 68 -9.76 -7.08 1.38
C SER A 68 -10.30 -5.66 1.59
N GLU A 69 -10.16 -5.13 2.80
CA GLU A 69 -10.54 -3.76 3.14
C GLU A 69 -9.53 -2.78 2.53
N THR A 70 -9.44 -2.79 1.20
CA THR A 70 -8.94 -1.65 0.43
C THR A 70 -9.89 -0.51 0.72
N GLU A 71 -9.34 0.54 1.32
CA GLU A 71 -10.03 1.70 1.85
C GLU A 71 -11.21 2.11 0.97
N ARG A 72 -12.44 1.94 1.47
CA ARG A 72 -13.64 2.36 0.73
C ARG A 72 -13.60 3.88 0.63
N LEU A 73 -13.16 4.38 -0.53
CA LEU A 73 -13.24 5.80 -0.88
C LEU A 73 -14.64 6.32 -0.54
N PRO A 74 -14.76 7.43 0.21
CA PRO A 74 -16.06 8.03 0.44
C PRO A 74 -16.71 8.31 -0.92
N ALA A 75 -17.96 7.85 -1.08
CA ALA A 75 -18.80 7.94 -2.28
C ALA A 75 -18.53 7.00 -3.48
N GLY A 76 -17.42 6.24 -3.55
CA GLY A 76 -17.20 5.33 -4.68
C GLY A 76 -16.99 6.02 -6.04
N ILE A 77 -16.46 7.24 -6.01
CA ILE A 77 -15.90 7.94 -7.17
C ILE A 77 -14.56 7.27 -7.56
N GLU A 78 -14.37 7.03 -8.86
CA GLU A 78 -13.17 6.48 -9.47
C GLU A 78 -12.29 7.62 -10.03
N ILE A 79 -10.96 7.48 -9.94
CA ILE A 79 -10.02 8.33 -10.67
C ILE A 79 -9.68 7.61 -11.98
N GLU A 80 -9.93 8.25 -13.12
CA GLU A 80 -9.80 7.65 -14.45
C GLU A 80 -8.47 8.03 -15.12
N ARG A 81 -7.98 9.27 -14.92
CA ARG A 81 -6.64 9.73 -15.31
C ARG A 81 -6.22 11.00 -14.57
N VAL A 82 -4.91 11.24 -14.51
CA VAL A 82 -4.31 12.56 -14.30
C VAL A 82 -3.50 12.89 -15.55
N ASP A 83 -3.71 14.07 -16.14
CA ASP A 83 -2.99 14.55 -17.33
C ASP A 83 -2.18 15.80 -16.95
N VAL A 84 -0.85 15.81 -17.15
CA VAL A 84 -0.02 17.00 -16.89
C VAL A 84 -0.23 18.03 -18.00
N VAL A 85 -0.73 19.21 -17.63
CA VAL A 85 -1.05 20.31 -18.55
C VAL A 85 0.15 21.23 -18.74
N ARG A 86 0.89 21.52 -17.65
CA ARG A 86 2.02 22.45 -17.64
C ARG A 86 2.92 22.25 -16.43
N LEU A 87 4.23 22.27 -16.67
CA LEU A 87 5.24 22.50 -15.64
C LEU A 87 5.66 23.98 -15.66
N VAL A 88 5.87 24.59 -14.50
CA VAL A 88 6.34 25.96 -14.33
C VAL A 88 7.48 25.97 -13.33
N GLU A 89 8.71 26.13 -13.81
CA GLU A 89 9.90 26.22 -12.98
C GLU A 89 10.05 27.61 -12.33
N SER A 90 10.69 27.66 -11.16
CA SER A 90 11.01 28.88 -10.44
C SER A 90 12.13 28.62 -9.43
N ASP A 91 13.04 29.58 -9.23
CA ASP A 91 14.15 29.51 -8.26
C ASP A 91 13.70 29.35 -6.78
N LEU A 92 12.38 29.39 -6.52
CA LEU A 92 11.80 29.33 -5.17
C LEU A 92 10.67 28.29 -5.07
N LEU A 93 9.71 28.33 -6.00
CA LEU A 93 8.47 27.56 -5.91
C LEU A 93 7.95 27.18 -7.30
N SER A 94 8.31 25.97 -7.72
CA SER A 94 7.89 25.38 -8.98
C SER A 94 6.46 24.83 -8.88
N GLN A 95 5.82 24.60 -10.02
CA GLN A 95 4.41 24.21 -10.09
C GLN A 95 4.17 23.15 -11.16
N ILE A 96 3.44 22.10 -10.79
CA ILE A 96 2.82 21.15 -11.71
C ILE A 96 1.35 21.52 -11.82
N VAL A 97 0.86 21.75 -13.04
CA VAL A 97 -0.56 21.94 -13.33
C VAL A 97 -1.09 20.68 -13.99
N VAL A 98 -2.10 20.06 -13.37
CA VAL A 98 -2.70 18.82 -13.85
C VAL A 98 -4.21 18.93 -14.00
N ASP A 99 -4.75 18.22 -14.98
CA ASP A 99 -6.18 17.95 -15.12
C ASP A 99 -6.48 16.58 -14.52
N VAL A 100 -7.44 16.51 -13.59
CA VAL A 100 -7.85 15.23 -12.96
C VAL A 100 -9.20 14.79 -13.52
N VAL A 101 -9.20 13.64 -14.19
CA VAL A 101 -10.40 13.03 -14.75
C VAL A 101 -11.01 12.08 -13.72
N VAL A 102 -12.16 12.46 -13.18
CA VAL A 102 -12.93 11.69 -12.18
C VAL A 102 -14.19 11.09 -12.79
N ARG A 103 -14.57 9.91 -12.31
CA ARG A 103 -15.74 9.18 -12.81
C ARG A 103 -16.65 8.75 -11.66
N ASN A 104 -17.94 9.00 -11.83
CA ASN A 104 -19.00 8.46 -10.98
C ASN A 104 -19.63 7.25 -11.69
N PRO A 105 -19.29 6.00 -11.30
CA PRO A 105 -19.92 4.79 -11.83
C PRO A 105 -21.30 4.50 -11.18
N GLY A 106 -21.67 5.24 -10.13
CA GLY A 106 -22.86 5.02 -9.33
C GLY A 106 -24.09 5.80 -9.80
N GLY A 107 -25.23 5.55 -9.14
CA GLY A 107 -26.48 6.30 -9.32
C GLY A 107 -26.70 7.41 -8.29
N ALA A 108 -25.71 7.71 -7.45
CA ALA A 108 -25.73 8.84 -6.54
C ALA A 108 -25.26 10.11 -7.27
N THR A 109 -25.69 11.27 -6.78
CA THR A 109 -25.41 12.57 -7.39
C THR A 109 -24.72 13.48 -6.38
N TYR A 110 -23.62 14.11 -6.79
CA TYR A 110 -22.75 14.90 -5.92
C TYR A 110 -22.75 16.39 -6.28
N GLY A 111 -22.73 17.24 -5.25
CA GLY A 111 -22.61 18.69 -5.35
C GLY A 111 -21.19 19.19 -5.08
N THR A 112 -20.43 18.53 -4.20
CA THR A 112 -19.05 18.90 -3.88
C THR A 112 -18.16 17.66 -3.86
N LEU A 113 -16.98 17.73 -4.48
CA LEU A 113 -15.89 16.78 -4.26
C LEU A 113 -14.65 17.50 -3.73
N GLU A 114 -13.97 16.89 -2.76
CA GLU A 114 -12.66 17.31 -2.27
C GLU A 114 -11.65 16.20 -2.60
N LEU A 115 -10.59 16.54 -3.33
CA LEU A 115 -9.50 15.64 -3.68
C LEU A 115 -8.21 16.07 -2.98
N ARG A 116 -7.40 15.09 -2.58
CA ARG A 116 -5.97 15.27 -2.31
C ARG A 116 -5.23 14.72 -3.53
N VAL A 117 -4.29 15.49 -4.07
CA VAL A 117 -3.38 15.06 -5.13
C VAL A 117 -1.96 15.13 -4.58
N ASP A 118 -1.27 14.00 -4.54
CA ASP A 118 0.15 13.90 -4.21
C ASP A 118 0.94 13.71 -5.51
N ALA A 119 2.00 14.49 -5.69
CA ALA A 119 2.92 14.37 -6.81
C ALA A 119 4.23 13.72 -6.38
N TYR A 120 4.75 12.83 -7.22
CA TYR A 120 6.02 12.15 -7.06
C TYR A 120 6.88 12.37 -8.30
N TYR A 121 8.17 12.62 -8.10
CA TYR A 121 9.16 12.47 -9.16
C TYR A 121 9.52 10.98 -9.26
N GLU A 122 9.34 10.38 -10.45
CA GLU A 122 9.84 9.05 -10.77
C GLU A 122 11.02 9.20 -11.76
N PRO A 123 12.26 8.96 -11.31
CA PRO A 123 13.44 9.15 -12.14
C PRO A 123 13.44 8.21 -13.36
N PRO A 124 13.98 8.65 -14.51
CA PRO A 124 14.01 7.83 -15.70
C PRO A 124 14.88 6.57 -15.48
N ASP A 125 14.51 5.48 -16.16
CA ASP A 125 15.09 4.14 -15.96
C ASP A 125 16.62 4.08 -16.19
N ASP A 126 17.21 5.03 -16.92
CA ASP A 126 18.65 5.12 -17.15
C ASP A 126 19.41 5.85 -16.04
N ASP A 127 18.79 6.76 -15.29
CA ASP A 127 19.40 7.40 -14.11
C ASP A 127 19.60 6.39 -12.96
N ARG A 128 18.76 5.35 -12.91
CA ARG A 128 18.94 4.13 -12.09
C ARG A 128 20.19 3.31 -12.49
N THR A 129 20.77 3.57 -13.67
CA THR A 129 22.00 2.92 -14.17
C THR A 129 23.26 3.78 -14.04
N TYR A 130 23.15 5.02 -13.55
CA TYR A 130 24.30 5.84 -13.22
C TYR A 130 25.07 5.24 -12.02
N HIS A 131 26.34 5.60 -11.84
CA HIS A 131 27.18 5.07 -10.76
C HIS A 131 27.90 6.20 -10.00
N PRO A 132 27.54 6.49 -8.74
CA PRO A 132 26.40 5.91 -7.99
C PRO A 132 25.06 6.28 -8.65
N PRO A 133 23.99 5.46 -8.52
CA PRO A 133 22.67 5.84 -9.00
C PRO A 133 22.24 7.13 -8.28
N ARG A 134 21.59 8.05 -9.00
CA ARG A 134 21.24 9.36 -8.45
C ARG A 134 20.07 9.27 -7.47
N VAL A 135 19.12 8.38 -7.78
CA VAL A 135 17.84 8.19 -7.09
C VAL A 135 17.32 6.79 -7.43
N ASP A 136 17.18 5.92 -6.44
CA ASP A 136 16.73 4.52 -6.61
C ASP A 136 15.21 4.34 -6.50
N GLU A 137 14.52 5.29 -5.86
CA GLU A 137 13.09 5.23 -5.50
C GLU A 137 12.37 6.52 -5.92
N ARG A 138 11.04 6.47 -6.04
CA ARG A 138 10.21 7.66 -6.33
C ARG A 138 10.21 8.63 -5.13
N SER A 139 10.35 9.93 -5.38
CA SER A 139 10.40 10.95 -4.34
C SER A 139 9.12 11.79 -4.31
N ALA A 140 8.55 12.03 -3.13
CA ALA A 140 7.39 12.91 -3.00
C ALA A 140 7.81 14.38 -3.16
N VAL A 141 7.27 15.08 -4.17
CA VAL A 141 7.66 16.46 -4.48
C VAL A 141 6.63 17.49 -4.02
N GLY A 142 5.32 17.17 -4.07
CA GLY A 142 4.28 18.12 -3.73
C GLY A 142 2.94 17.48 -3.35
N ARG A 143 2.06 18.29 -2.77
CA ARG A 143 0.68 17.91 -2.42
C ARG A 143 -0.25 19.10 -2.57
N GLU A 144 -1.42 18.88 -3.16
CA GLU A 144 -2.51 19.87 -3.22
C GLU A 144 -3.84 19.29 -2.69
N TYR A 145 -4.69 20.16 -2.14
CA TYR A 145 -6.06 19.84 -1.78
C TYR A 145 -7.02 20.71 -2.60
N THR A 146 -7.71 20.11 -3.57
CA THR A 146 -8.65 20.83 -4.45
C THR A 146 -10.09 20.48 -4.12
N GLU A 147 -10.95 21.50 -4.03
CA GLU A 147 -12.40 21.35 -3.90
C GLU A 147 -13.07 21.76 -5.22
N ARG A 148 -13.98 20.92 -5.73
CA ARG A 148 -14.81 21.23 -6.90
C ARG A 148 -16.29 21.11 -6.56
N THR A 149 -17.00 22.23 -6.69
CA THR A 149 -18.46 22.27 -6.69
C THR A 149 -19.01 22.02 -8.09
N PHE A 150 -20.12 21.29 -8.17
CA PHE A 150 -20.89 20.99 -9.38
C PHE A 150 -22.34 21.42 -9.16
N GLU A 151 -23.02 21.89 -10.22
CA GLU A 151 -24.49 22.01 -10.20
C GLU A 151 -25.13 20.61 -10.09
N GLU A 152 -24.55 19.64 -10.80
CA GLU A 152 -24.89 18.22 -10.72
C GLU A 152 -23.72 17.33 -11.19
N PHE A 153 -23.27 16.40 -10.34
CA PHE A 153 -22.42 15.28 -10.75
C PHE A 153 -23.08 13.93 -10.42
N GLY A 154 -24.06 13.54 -11.25
CA GLY A 154 -24.57 12.18 -11.34
C GLY A 154 -23.59 11.25 -12.09
N SER A 155 -24.08 10.16 -12.67
CA SER A 155 -23.25 9.16 -13.35
C SER A 155 -22.50 9.73 -14.56
N GLY A 156 -21.21 9.39 -14.72
CA GLY A 156 -20.38 9.78 -15.87
C GLY A 156 -18.99 10.25 -15.48
N THR A 157 -18.30 10.93 -16.40
CA THR A 157 -16.94 11.46 -16.20
C THR A 157 -16.95 12.99 -16.17
N ARG A 158 -16.11 13.59 -15.32
CA ARG A 158 -15.85 15.04 -15.22
C ARG A 158 -14.34 15.28 -15.15
N THR A 159 -13.88 16.38 -15.73
CA THR A 159 -12.51 16.89 -15.52
C THR A 159 -12.54 17.97 -14.44
N ILE A 160 -11.59 17.90 -13.52
CA ILE A 160 -11.24 18.97 -12.59
C ILE A 160 -9.97 19.58 -13.16
N GLU A 161 -10.14 20.71 -13.85
CA GLU A 161 -9.11 21.39 -14.62
C GLU A 161 -8.20 22.25 -13.73
N ASP A 162 -6.96 22.48 -14.18
CA ASP A 162 -6.01 23.43 -13.58
C ASP A 162 -5.69 23.18 -12.08
N VAL A 163 -5.54 21.93 -11.64
CA VAL A 163 -5.08 21.62 -10.28
C VAL A 163 -3.59 21.94 -10.17
N VAL A 164 -3.24 22.93 -9.35
CA VAL A 164 -1.85 23.43 -9.20
C VAL A 164 -1.20 22.83 -7.97
N ILE A 165 -0.22 21.96 -8.18
CA ILE A 165 0.61 21.35 -7.14
C ILE A 165 1.92 22.14 -7.05
N GLN A 166 2.19 22.75 -5.91
CA GLN A 166 3.40 23.54 -5.70
C GLN A 166 4.48 22.69 -5.01
N TYR A 167 5.75 22.91 -5.39
CA TYR A 167 6.91 22.29 -4.76
C TYR A 167 8.09 23.27 -4.68
N ASP A 168 8.81 23.24 -3.57
CA ASP A 168 9.98 24.10 -3.35
C ASP A 168 11.16 23.68 -4.23
N ALA A 169 12.10 24.59 -4.48
CA ALA A 169 13.32 24.31 -5.24
C ALA A 169 14.24 23.25 -4.60
N ASP A 170 14.09 23.00 -3.30
CA ASP A 170 14.81 21.93 -2.56
C ASP A 170 14.13 20.54 -2.68
N ALA A 171 13.04 20.40 -3.44
CA ALA A 171 12.40 19.10 -3.66
C ALA A 171 13.25 18.21 -4.57
N ASP A 172 13.21 16.89 -4.32
CA ASP A 172 13.93 15.86 -5.09
C ASP A 172 13.31 15.61 -6.48
N ALA A 173 13.05 16.68 -7.25
CA ALA A 173 12.51 16.68 -8.61
C ALA A 173 13.61 16.76 -9.70
N ASN A 174 14.89 16.83 -9.31
CA ASN A 174 16.07 16.82 -10.21
C ASN A 174 16.02 17.86 -11.34
N ASP A 175 15.43 19.04 -11.09
CA ASP A 175 15.17 20.09 -12.08
C ASP A 175 14.40 19.58 -13.33
N SER A 176 13.56 18.56 -13.18
CA SER A 176 12.86 17.94 -14.31
C SER A 176 11.78 18.84 -14.91
N THR A 177 11.76 18.84 -16.24
CA THR A 177 10.76 19.50 -17.10
C THR A 177 10.01 18.50 -17.98
N ASP A 178 10.22 17.19 -17.79
CA ASP A 178 9.52 16.15 -18.53
C ASP A 178 8.28 15.69 -17.74
N PRO A 179 7.04 15.86 -18.26
CA PRO A 179 5.84 15.40 -17.58
C PRO A 179 5.79 13.88 -17.38
N ASP A 180 6.52 13.08 -18.18
CA ASP A 180 6.56 11.62 -18.05
C ASP A 180 7.44 11.16 -16.86
N GLU A 181 8.21 12.06 -16.23
CA GLU A 181 8.99 11.82 -15.00
C GLU A 181 8.20 12.14 -13.71
N PHE A 182 6.89 12.43 -13.80
CA PHE A 182 6.02 12.69 -12.65
C PHE A 182 4.84 11.68 -12.55
N ASP A 183 4.72 11.05 -11.38
CA ASP A 183 3.60 10.16 -10.99
C ASP A 183 2.67 10.85 -9.99
N PHE A 184 1.39 10.47 -9.97
CA PHE A 184 0.35 11.14 -9.19
C PHE A 184 -0.57 10.16 -8.45
N GLU A 185 -0.67 10.32 -7.13
CA GLU A 185 -1.65 9.62 -6.30
C GLU A 185 -2.82 10.58 -5.98
N VAL A 186 -4.04 10.20 -6.37
CA VAL A 186 -5.24 11.00 -6.13
C VAL A 186 -6.20 10.27 -5.21
N VAL A 187 -6.62 10.93 -4.13
CA VAL A 187 -7.54 10.39 -3.13
C VAL A 187 -8.76 11.30 -2.98
N VAL A 188 -9.96 10.73 -3.13
CA VAL A 188 -11.22 11.40 -2.78
C VAL A 188 -11.33 11.51 -1.26
N ARG A 189 -11.26 12.73 -0.73
CA ARG A 189 -11.28 13.02 0.72
C ARG A 189 -12.70 13.21 1.25
N ARG A 190 -13.54 13.90 0.48
CA ARG A 190 -14.95 14.19 0.80
C ARG A 190 -15.75 14.24 -0.50
N ALA A 191 -16.99 13.80 -0.41
CA ALA A 191 -17.95 13.81 -1.50
C ALA A 191 -19.34 14.06 -0.93
N GLU A 192 -19.87 15.25 -1.19
CA GLU A 192 -21.13 15.73 -0.64
C GLU A 192 -22.27 15.48 -1.63
N PRO A 193 -23.32 14.73 -1.24
CA PRO A 193 -24.48 14.49 -2.10
C PRO A 193 -25.31 15.76 -2.28
N LEU A 194 -26.08 15.81 -3.37
CA LEU A 194 -27.14 16.80 -3.63
C LEU A 194 -28.51 16.35 -3.07
#